data_AF-A0A2N2AGQ8-F1
#
_entry.id   AF-A0A2N2AGQ8-F1
#
_cell.length_a   1.000
_cell.length_b   1.000
_cell.length_c   1.000
_cell.angle_alpha   90.00
_cell.angle_beta   90.00
_cell.angle_gamma   90.00
#
_symmetry.space_group_name_H-M   'P 1'
#
loop_
_entity.id
_entity.type
_entity.pdbx_description
1 polymer ?
#
loop_
_entity_poly.entity_id
_entity_poly.type
_entity_poly.pdbx_seq_one_letter_code
_entity_poly.pdbx_strand_id
1 'polypeptide(L)'
;MSHRLTLPLVSLLFVTGCTGPMRQGTPDTIAVQSDPAGAHVMVMGKDLGVTPLTLPVKAVFPASYPPEQEALYGRVTLLKDGCAEYVATVDNRALGRGLKAQLDCAAVTPSAPVAPAAQAAETPAPAASRAPAQRLRMLDDVHKEGLISDEEYRQLRQRILDEL
;
A
#
# COMPACT_ATOMS: atom_id res chain seq x y z
N MET A 1 -58.13 -61.84 -14.15
CA MET A 1 -57.73 -61.21 -12.87
C MET A 1 -56.59 -60.25 -13.17
N SER A 2 -56.92 -58.97 -13.26
CA SER A 2 -56.06 -57.90 -13.73
C SER A 2 -55.38 -57.25 -12.53
N HIS A 3 -54.05 -57.40 -12.39
CA HIS A 3 -53.28 -56.60 -11.42
C HIS A 3 -52.48 -55.55 -12.18
N ARG A 4 -52.97 -54.31 -12.06
CA ARG A 4 -52.22 -53.10 -12.40
C ARG A 4 -51.17 -52.90 -11.30
N LEU A 5 -49.89 -52.93 -11.66
CA LEU A 5 -48.83 -52.48 -10.77
C LEU A 5 -48.11 -51.28 -11.43
N THR A 6 -48.69 -50.12 -11.20
CA THR A 6 -48.06 -48.81 -11.32
C THR A 6 -46.89 -48.73 -10.33
N LEU A 7 -45.66 -48.58 -10.83
CA LEU A 7 -44.52 -48.16 -10.02
C LEU A 7 -44.07 -46.76 -10.47
N PRO A 8 -43.83 -45.83 -9.53
CA PRO A 8 -43.81 -44.40 -9.81
C PRO A 8 -42.49 -43.94 -10.44
N LEU A 9 -42.63 -42.97 -11.34
CA LEU A 9 -41.60 -42.13 -11.91
C LEU A 9 -40.90 -41.35 -10.78
N VAL A 10 -39.80 -41.88 -10.24
CA VAL A 10 -38.94 -41.19 -9.28
C VAL A 10 -38.08 -40.19 -10.06
N SER A 11 -38.61 -38.98 -10.23
CA SER A 11 -37.87 -37.82 -10.74
C SER A 11 -36.90 -37.33 -9.66
N LEU A 12 -35.64 -37.80 -9.76
CA LEU A 12 -34.53 -37.37 -8.92
C LEU A 12 -34.01 -36.01 -9.43
N LEU A 13 -34.59 -34.92 -8.90
CA LEU A 13 -34.13 -33.54 -9.11
C LEU A 13 -32.82 -33.31 -8.34
N PHE A 14 -31.68 -33.43 -9.03
CA PHE A 14 -30.40 -32.93 -8.54
C PHE A 14 -30.41 -31.40 -8.53
N VAL A 15 -30.66 -30.81 -7.37
CA VAL A 15 -30.45 -29.37 -7.16
C VAL A 15 -28.95 -29.13 -6.98
N THR A 16 -28.25 -28.91 -8.09
CA THR A 16 -26.90 -28.33 -8.07
C THR A 16 -26.99 -26.86 -7.68
N GLY A 17 -26.93 -26.58 -6.37
CA GLY A 17 -26.72 -25.23 -5.87
C GLY A 17 -25.28 -24.80 -6.15
N CYS A 18 -25.10 -23.76 -6.96
CA CYS A 18 -23.81 -23.10 -7.13
C CYS A 18 -23.53 -22.26 -5.87
N THR A 19 -22.74 -22.78 -4.93
CA THR A 19 -22.06 -21.98 -3.92
C THR A 19 -20.99 -21.15 -4.61
N GLY A 20 -21.36 -19.96 -5.10
CA GLY A 20 -20.39 -18.97 -5.56
C GLY A 20 -19.45 -18.58 -4.42
N PRO A 21 -18.17 -18.27 -4.70
CA PRO A 21 -17.26 -17.81 -3.66
C PRO A 21 -17.82 -16.53 -3.04
N MET A 22 -18.08 -16.55 -1.74
CA MET A 22 -18.34 -15.32 -1.00
C MET A 22 -17.15 -14.39 -1.23
N ARG A 23 -17.40 -13.27 -1.90
CA ARG A 23 -16.43 -12.17 -1.99
C ARG A 23 -16.19 -11.68 -0.57
N GLN A 24 -15.11 -12.14 0.05
CA GLN A 24 -14.62 -11.57 1.29
C GLN A 24 -14.29 -10.11 0.97
N GLY A 25 -15.05 -9.18 1.56
CA GLY A 25 -14.83 -7.75 1.38
C GLY A 25 -13.39 -7.39 1.74
N THR A 26 -12.82 -6.42 1.02
CA THR A 26 -11.55 -5.83 1.41
C THR A 26 -11.66 -5.32 2.84
N PRO A 27 -10.73 -5.68 3.73
CA PRO A 27 -10.77 -5.23 5.11
C PRO A 27 -10.73 -3.70 5.14
N ASP A 28 -11.61 -3.10 5.92
CA ASP A 28 -11.71 -1.65 6.14
C ASP A 28 -10.81 -1.17 7.29
N THR A 29 -10.18 -2.13 7.98
CA THR A 29 -9.38 -1.95 9.19
C THR A 29 -8.09 -2.76 9.14
N ILE A 30 -7.09 -2.31 9.88
CA ILE A 30 -5.75 -2.90 9.98
C ILE A 30 -5.46 -3.09 11.46
N ALA A 31 -5.28 -4.34 11.90
CA ALA A 31 -4.81 -4.62 13.25
C ALA A 31 -3.30 -4.31 13.35
N VAL A 32 -2.89 -3.46 14.30
CA VAL A 32 -1.49 -3.10 14.51
C VAL A 32 -1.03 -3.60 15.88
N GLN A 33 0.01 -4.42 15.87
CA GLN A 33 0.62 -5.02 17.05
C GLN A 33 2.12 -4.74 17.03
N SER A 34 2.71 -4.54 18.21
CA SER A 34 4.16 -4.47 18.37
C SER A 34 4.62 -5.36 19.51
N ASP A 35 5.87 -5.81 19.40
CA ASP A 35 6.58 -6.48 20.47
C ASP A 35 7.91 -5.76 20.73
N PRO A 36 8.09 -5.13 21.92
CA PRO A 36 7.12 -5.01 23.01
C PRO A 36 5.88 -4.15 22.67
N ALA A 37 4.77 -4.43 23.35
CA ALA A 37 3.51 -3.67 23.23
C ALA A 37 3.61 -2.27 23.85
N GLY A 38 2.63 -1.41 23.58
CA GLY A 38 2.59 -0.04 24.09
C GLY A 38 3.54 0.91 23.35
N ALA A 39 3.57 0.80 22.02
CA ALA A 39 4.25 1.73 21.13
C ALA A 39 3.23 2.72 20.54
N HIS A 40 3.57 3.99 20.47
CA HIS A 40 2.79 5.02 19.79
C HIS A 40 2.75 4.75 18.30
N VAL A 41 1.55 4.79 17.71
CA VAL A 41 1.33 4.54 16.30
C VAL A 41 1.01 5.86 15.60
N MET A 42 1.89 6.25 14.69
CA MET A 42 1.76 7.45 13.89
C MET A 42 1.51 7.11 12.43
N VAL A 43 0.59 7.83 11.81
CA VAL A 43 0.26 7.70 10.38
C VAL A 43 0.10 9.11 9.83
N MET A 44 0.76 9.41 8.71
CA MET A 44 0.69 10.74 8.09
C MET A 44 1.04 11.88 9.06
N GLY A 45 1.99 11.64 9.96
CA GLY A 45 2.41 12.62 10.99
C GLY A 45 1.44 12.78 12.17
N LYS A 46 0.33 12.04 12.21
CA LYS A 46 -0.68 12.10 13.27
C LYS A 46 -0.58 10.88 14.19
N ASP A 47 -0.56 11.10 15.50
CA ASP A 47 -0.68 10.04 16.51
C ASP A 47 -2.12 9.49 16.52
N LEU A 48 -2.25 8.17 16.43
CA LEU A 48 -3.51 7.44 16.39
C LEU A 48 -3.74 6.54 17.62
N GLY A 49 -2.82 6.53 18.59
CA GLY A 49 -2.89 5.75 19.82
C GLY A 49 -1.70 4.83 20.04
N VAL A 50 -1.87 3.83 20.91
CA VAL A 50 -0.81 2.89 21.32
C VAL A 50 -1.14 1.44 20.98
N THR A 51 -0.14 0.65 20.60
CA THR A 51 -0.32 -0.78 20.30
C THR A 51 -0.65 -1.59 21.56
N PRO A 52 -1.47 -2.66 21.43
CA PRO A 52 -2.20 -3.09 20.25
C PRO A 52 -3.42 -2.21 19.96
N LEU A 53 -3.65 -1.87 18.69
CA LEU A 53 -4.85 -1.14 18.28
C LEU A 53 -5.31 -1.50 16.87
N THR A 54 -6.54 -1.10 16.52
CA THR A 54 -7.11 -1.29 15.19
C THR A 54 -7.28 0.05 14.50
N LEU A 55 -6.64 0.21 13.34
CA LEU A 55 -6.68 1.42 12.55
C LEU A 55 -7.67 1.29 11.39
N PRO A 56 -8.41 2.34 11.03
CA PRO A 56 -9.17 2.34 9.79
C PRO A 56 -8.22 2.50 8.59
N VAL A 57 -8.43 1.75 7.51
CA VAL A 57 -7.60 1.80 6.28
C VAL A 57 -7.53 3.22 5.71
N LYS A 58 -8.62 3.98 5.79
CA LYS A 58 -8.69 5.38 5.37
C LYS A 58 -7.75 6.33 6.14
N ALA A 59 -7.23 5.94 7.31
CA ALA A 59 -6.22 6.73 8.00
C ALA A 59 -4.85 6.62 7.33
N VAL A 60 -4.56 5.47 6.73
CA VAL A 60 -3.31 5.17 6.00
C VAL A 60 -3.44 5.55 4.52
N PHE A 61 -4.61 5.33 3.94
CA PHE A 61 -4.96 5.62 2.54
C PHE A 61 -6.18 6.55 2.50
N PRO A 62 -6.00 7.85 2.82
CA PRO A 62 -7.09 8.81 2.78
C PRO A 62 -7.63 8.99 1.36
N ALA A 63 -8.89 9.39 1.24
CA ALA A 63 -9.49 9.70 -0.07
C ALA A 63 -8.87 10.95 -0.72
N SER A 64 -8.31 11.85 0.09
CA SER A 64 -7.59 13.03 -0.34
C SER A 64 -6.14 12.93 0.12
N TYR A 65 -5.22 13.12 -0.82
CA TYR A 65 -3.78 12.98 -0.64
C TYR A 65 -3.15 14.39 -0.65
N PRO A 66 -2.80 14.96 0.53
CA PRO A 66 -2.19 16.28 0.60
C PRO A 66 -0.74 16.20 0.08
N PRO A 67 -0.35 16.97 -0.95
CA PRO A 67 0.97 16.85 -1.58
C PRO A 67 2.12 17.04 -0.58
N GLU A 68 1.92 17.82 0.48
CA GLU A 68 2.89 18.04 1.54
C GLU A 68 3.26 16.78 2.35
N GLN A 69 2.45 15.73 2.30
CA GLN A 69 2.63 14.49 3.06
C GLN A 69 2.95 13.27 2.17
N GLU A 70 3.25 13.46 0.89
CA GLU A 70 3.49 12.38 -0.09
C GLU A 70 4.50 11.34 0.41
N ALA A 71 5.57 11.79 1.09
CA ALA A 71 6.61 10.93 1.65
C ALA A 71 6.13 9.98 2.77
N LEU A 72 4.94 10.23 3.33
CA LEU A 72 4.35 9.47 4.44
C LEU A 72 3.21 8.54 4.00
N TYR A 73 2.83 8.57 2.72
CA TYR A 73 1.69 7.82 2.20
C TYR A 73 1.88 6.31 2.38
N GLY A 74 0.84 5.64 2.86
CA GLY A 74 0.90 4.19 3.04
C GLY A 74 1.85 3.74 4.15
N ARG A 75 2.40 4.65 4.97
CA ARG A 75 3.37 4.31 6.01
C ARG A 75 2.77 4.40 7.41
N VAL A 76 3.19 3.49 8.26
CA VAL A 76 2.88 3.46 9.69
C VAL A 76 4.19 3.49 10.44
N THR A 77 4.35 4.49 11.31
CA THR A 77 5.50 4.64 12.19
C THR A 77 5.11 4.21 13.60
N LEU A 78 5.97 3.41 14.24
CA LEU A 78 5.82 3.00 15.63
C LEU A 78 6.99 3.54 16.44
N LEU A 79 6.68 4.26 17.52
CA LEU A 79 7.65 4.80 18.45
C LEU A 79 7.43 4.25 19.85
N LYS A 80 8.51 3.86 20.51
CA LYS A 80 8.47 3.42 21.90
C LYS A 80 9.73 3.89 22.60
N ASP A 81 9.58 4.38 23.82
CA ASP A 81 10.71 4.82 24.63
C ASP A 81 11.72 3.69 24.81
N GLY A 82 12.99 4.01 24.55
CA GLY A 82 14.08 3.05 24.61
C GLY A 82 14.15 2.08 23.42
N CYS A 83 13.40 2.33 22.34
CA CYS A 83 13.44 1.54 21.11
C CYS A 83 13.71 2.41 19.88
N ALA A 84 14.29 1.82 18.84
CA ALA A 84 14.45 2.45 17.55
C ALA A 84 13.09 2.71 16.88
N GLU A 85 13.02 3.79 16.10
CA GLU A 85 11.83 4.09 15.28
C GLU A 85 11.62 2.97 14.25
N TYR A 86 10.43 2.38 14.27
CA TYR A 86 10.05 1.34 13.32
C TYR A 86 9.09 1.93 12.29
N VAL A 87 9.42 1.87 11.00
CA VAL A 87 8.56 2.34 9.92
C VAL A 87 8.22 1.20 8.97
N ALA A 88 6.93 0.92 8.82
CA ALA A 88 6.43 -0.08 7.88
C ALA A 88 5.59 0.56 6.78
N THR A 89 5.73 0.02 5.57
CA THR A 89 4.81 0.31 4.46
C THR A 89 3.66 -0.70 4.53
N VAL A 90 2.43 -0.22 4.44
CA VAL A 90 1.22 -1.04 4.46
C VAL A 90 1.01 -1.63 3.07
N ASP A 91 1.24 -2.93 2.93
CA ASP A 91 0.96 -3.70 1.73
C ASP A 91 -0.32 -4.55 1.87
N ASN A 92 -0.69 -5.28 0.82
CA ASN A 92 -1.85 -6.18 0.85
C ASN A 92 -1.77 -7.25 1.94
N ARG A 93 -0.57 -7.64 2.38
CA ARG A 93 -0.40 -8.61 3.47
C ARG A 93 -0.73 -7.98 4.81
N ALA A 94 -0.32 -6.73 5.03
CA ALA A 94 -0.70 -5.96 6.22
C ALA A 94 -2.21 -5.71 6.27
N LEU A 95 -2.85 -5.42 5.12
CA LEU A 95 -4.32 -5.29 5.04
C LEU A 95 -5.02 -6.60 5.42
N GLY A 96 -4.57 -7.75 4.89
CA GLY A 96 -5.24 -9.03 5.10
C GLY A 96 -4.96 -9.71 6.46
N ARG A 97 -3.79 -9.47 7.06
CA ARG A 97 -3.34 -10.19 8.29
C ARG A 97 -3.00 -9.28 9.47
N GLY A 98 -3.07 -7.97 9.27
CA GLY A 98 -2.58 -6.97 10.22
C GLY A 98 -1.07 -6.76 10.13
N LEU A 99 -0.64 -5.65 10.73
CA LEU A 99 0.74 -5.26 10.90
C LEU A 99 1.27 -5.80 12.23
N LYS A 100 2.37 -6.56 12.18
CA LYS A 100 3.12 -7.01 13.37
C LYS A 100 4.53 -6.45 13.29
N ALA A 101 4.90 -5.63 14.26
CA ALA A 101 6.21 -4.99 14.35
C ALA A 101 7.03 -5.63 15.47
N GLN A 102 8.30 -5.94 15.19
CA GLN A 102 9.28 -6.26 16.22
C GLN A 102 10.11 -4.98 16.44
N LEU A 103 10.09 -4.44 17.65
CA LEU A 103 10.84 -3.22 17.96
C LEU A 103 12.22 -3.60 18.51
N ASP A 104 13.25 -2.93 18.00
CA ASP A 104 14.59 -3.06 18.53
C ASP A 104 14.76 -2.11 19.71
N CYS A 105 14.72 -2.66 20.92
CA CYS A 105 14.80 -1.92 22.18
C CYS A 105 16.16 -2.04 22.86
N ALA A 106 17.23 -2.30 22.10
CA ALA A 106 18.57 -2.07 22.62
C ALA A 106 18.67 -0.61 23.06
N ALA A 107 19.34 -0.33 24.19
CA ALA A 107 19.54 1.01 24.72
C ALA A 107 20.38 1.85 23.74
N VAL A 108 19.72 2.35 22.70
CA VAL A 108 20.28 3.16 21.64
C VAL A 108 19.97 4.60 22.00
N THR A 109 21.06 5.32 22.29
CA THR A 109 21.15 6.78 22.30
C THR A 109 20.24 7.35 21.22
N PRO A 110 19.38 8.34 21.50
CA PRO A 110 18.35 8.76 20.57
C PRO A 110 19.01 9.11 19.23
N SER A 111 18.81 8.24 18.24
CA SER A 111 18.95 8.65 16.84
C SER A 111 17.84 9.65 16.64
N ALA A 112 18.21 10.92 16.82
CA ALA A 112 17.36 12.06 16.61
C ALA A 112 16.59 11.86 15.29
N PRO A 113 15.33 12.29 15.21
CA PRO A 113 14.64 12.33 13.94
C PRO A 113 15.56 13.05 12.98
N VAL A 114 15.86 12.41 11.85
CA VAL A 114 16.49 13.10 10.71
C VAL A 114 15.44 14.06 10.17
N ALA A 115 15.21 15.14 10.91
CA ALA A 115 14.74 16.38 10.35
C ALA A 115 15.89 16.85 9.44
N PRO A 116 15.67 16.99 8.13
CA PRO A 116 16.65 17.67 7.28
C PRO A 116 16.54 19.16 7.60
N ALA A 117 17.31 19.63 8.58
CA ALA A 117 17.56 21.04 8.82
C ALA A 117 19.00 21.36 8.41
N ALA A 118 19.12 21.85 7.17
CA ALA A 118 20.09 22.82 6.72
C ALA A 118 21.59 22.52 6.96
N GLN A 119 22.18 21.80 6.01
CA GLN A 119 23.46 22.22 5.46
C GLN A 119 23.16 23.26 4.39
N ALA A 120 23.31 24.54 4.73
CA ALA A 120 23.40 25.60 3.74
C ALA A 120 24.81 25.60 3.15
N ALA A 121 24.86 25.83 1.83
CA ALA A 121 26.04 25.99 0.97
C ALA A 121 26.62 24.70 0.35
N GLU A 122 25.79 23.94 -0.34
CA GLU A 122 25.97 23.80 -1.80
C GLU A 122 24.66 24.20 -2.46
N THR A 123 24.75 25.04 -3.48
CA THR A 123 23.60 25.51 -4.26
C THR A 123 22.79 24.30 -4.76
N PRO A 124 21.45 24.30 -4.63
CA PRO A 124 20.65 23.15 -5.02
C PRO A 124 20.76 22.92 -6.53
N ALA A 125 21.49 21.88 -6.94
CA ALA A 125 21.22 21.25 -8.22
C ALA A 125 19.82 20.63 -8.09
N PRO A 126 18.83 21.07 -8.88
CA PRO A 126 17.47 20.66 -8.62
C PRO A 126 17.33 19.18 -8.95
N ALA A 127 16.26 18.56 -8.44
CA ALA A 127 15.66 17.40 -9.08
C ALA A 127 15.13 17.70 -10.52
N ALA A 128 15.78 18.60 -11.26
CA ALA A 128 15.45 19.06 -12.61
C ALA A 128 16.45 18.47 -13.59
N SER A 129 16.43 17.15 -13.69
CA SER A 129 16.50 16.41 -14.95
C SER A 129 16.79 14.97 -14.58
N ARG A 130 15.77 14.10 -14.50
CA ARG A 130 16.02 12.69 -14.88
C ARG A 130 16.78 12.77 -16.20
N ALA A 131 17.96 12.17 -16.30
CA ALA A 131 18.75 12.25 -17.52
C ALA A 131 17.85 11.92 -18.72
N PRO A 132 17.94 12.61 -19.87
CA PRO A 132 17.01 12.38 -20.98
C PRO A 132 16.92 10.90 -21.37
N ALA A 133 18.02 10.16 -21.27
CA ALA A 133 18.07 8.71 -21.44
C ALA A 133 17.16 7.91 -20.47
N GLN A 134 17.00 8.35 -19.22
CA GLN A 134 16.11 7.70 -18.25
C GLN A 134 14.64 7.99 -18.55
N ARG A 135 14.31 9.19 -19.03
CA ARG A 135 12.94 9.54 -19.44
C ARG A 135 12.50 8.76 -20.68
N LEU A 136 13.42 8.56 -21.63
CA LEU A 136 13.17 7.75 -22.83
C LEU A 136 12.84 6.30 -22.50
N ARG A 137 13.50 5.69 -21.50
CA ARG A 137 13.22 4.31 -21.09
C ARG A 137 11.81 4.15 -20.52
N MET A 138 11.43 5.05 -19.60
CA MET A 138 10.09 5.04 -19.00
C MET A 138 8.99 5.27 -20.05
N LEU A 139 9.24 6.13 -21.04
CA LEU A 139 8.31 6.37 -22.15
C LEU A 139 8.11 5.12 -23.03
N ASP A 140 9.17 4.33 -23.23
CA ASP A 140 9.13 3.07 -23.98
C ASP A 140 8.32 1.98 -23.27
N ASP A 141 8.47 1.88 -21.95
CA ASP A 141 7.73 0.92 -21.12
C ASP A 141 6.22 1.17 -21.19
N VAL A 142 5.78 2.42 -21.01
CA VAL A 142 4.34 2.76 -21.06
C VAL A 142 3.72 2.60 -22.45
N HIS A 143 4.51 2.75 -23.53
CA HIS A 143 4.05 2.50 -24.90
C HIS A 143 3.88 1.01 -25.18
N LYS A 144 4.83 0.18 -24.73
CA LYS A 144 4.72 -1.28 -24.81
C LYS A 144 3.54 -1.84 -24.01
N GLU A 145 3.23 -1.21 -22.89
CA GLU A 145 2.04 -1.54 -22.08
C GLU A 145 0.72 -1.07 -22.71
N GLY A 146 0.77 -0.32 -23.83
CA GLY A 146 -0.40 0.20 -24.52
C GLY A 146 -1.12 1.32 -23.76
N LEU A 147 -0.45 1.95 -22.79
CA LEU A 147 -1.00 3.04 -21.98
C LEU A 147 -1.04 4.37 -22.73
N ILE A 148 -0.26 4.49 -23.82
CA ILE A 148 -0.22 5.66 -24.70
C ILE A 148 -0.23 5.23 -26.18
N SER A 149 -0.74 6.10 -27.04
CA SER A 149 -0.77 5.88 -28.50
C SER A 149 0.59 6.11 -29.16
N ASP A 150 0.76 5.60 -30.38
CA ASP A 150 1.97 5.80 -31.20
C ASP A 150 2.25 7.29 -31.51
N GLU A 151 1.21 8.11 -31.57
CA GLU A 151 1.34 9.56 -31.79
C GLU A 151 1.87 10.26 -30.54
N GLU A 152 1.30 9.96 -29.37
CA GLU A 152 1.73 10.51 -28.08
C GLU A 152 3.17 10.10 -27.75
N TYR A 153 3.55 8.85 -28.02
CA TYR A 153 4.93 8.39 -27.86
C TYR A 153 5.92 9.21 -28.69
N ARG A 154 5.61 9.45 -29.98
CA ARG A 154 6.50 10.19 -30.88
C ARG A 154 6.69 11.64 -30.44
N GLN A 155 5.61 12.31 -30.04
CA GLN A 155 5.66 13.70 -29.58
C GLN A 155 6.46 13.85 -28.27
N LEU A 156 6.24 12.96 -27.31
CA LEU A 156 6.97 12.98 -26.03
C LEU A 156 8.45 12.65 -26.21
N ARG A 157 8.76 11.69 -27.08
CA ARG A 157 10.14 11.33 -27.43
C ARG A 157 10.89 12.51 -28.05
N GLN A 158 10.25 13.26 -28.96
CA GLN A 158 10.84 14.46 -29.56
C GLN A 158 11.14 15.53 -28.52
N ARG A 159 10.17 15.85 -27.64
CA ARG A 159 10.40 16.84 -26.57
C ARG A 159 11.59 16.48 -25.67
N ILE A 160 11.74 15.21 -25.31
CA ILE A 160 12.86 14.76 -24.47
C ILE A 160 14.20 14.90 -25.21
N LEU A 161 14.22 14.69 -26.53
CA LEU A 161 15.42 14.84 -27.35
C LEU A 161 15.76 16.32 -27.61
N ASP A 162 14.77 17.19 -27.67
CA ASP A 162 14.97 18.64 -27.85
C ASP A 162 15.49 19.31 -26.57
N GLU A 163 15.34 18.66 -25.41
CA GLU A 163 15.87 19.09 -24.11
C GLU A 163 17.33 18.62 -23.84
N LEU A 164 17.99 17.97 -24.81
CA LEU A 164 19.39 17.50 -24.70
C LEU A 164 20.44 18.58 -24.95
#